data_AF-A0A1X1L5W8-F1
#
_entry.id   AF-A0A1X1L5W8-F1
#
_cell.length_a   1.000
_cell.length_b   1.000
_cell.length_c   1.000
_cell.angle_alpha   90.00
_cell.angle_beta   90.00
_cell.angle_gamma   90.00
#
_symmetry.space_group_name_H-M   'P 1'
#
loop_
_entity.id
_entity.type
_entity.pdbx_description
1 polymer ?
#
loop_
_entity_poly.entity_id
_entity_poly.type
_entity_poly.pdbx_seq_one_letter_code
_entity_poly.pdbx_strand_id
1 'polypeptide(L)'
;MDKSRAKRVEHDKKRIGLIAMVAIFSVSICVLGSMIGYKVYTKQSFEQRIESLKKEKDDQLSEGNQKDHFRKGQAEVIAYYPLQGEQVISSVKEIMIQDIKENLEDKENLVFYYTEKQDSTLKGIVNRSVMKQVYDLTSSKVEETEKTSLAKVHLTENGKPFTLDQLFSDASKAKEQLIKELTSFLQDKKLEQEKIDQVVKGFSDQDLSAWNFDYKDSQIILYPSQSVENLDEIALPVSSFFEVIQSSYLLDKDAELYKAYYEKKNRKVVALTFDDGPNPATTNQALDTLSKYGIKATFFVLGKNVSGNEEILKRMKSDGHVIGNHSWSHPVLSKLSLDEAKKQITDTEDALTKVLGSSSKLMRPPYGAITDDIRNSLDLSFIMWDVDSLDWKSKNEASILTEIQREVKNGSIILMHDIHAETVNALPKVIDYLKGQGYDFVTVPDLLDSRLKAHQLYYDRNQ
;
A
#
# COMPACT_ATOMS: atom_id res chain seq x y z
N MET A 1 -41.16 -106.77 18.97
CA MET A 1 -40.94 -105.90 17.81
C MET A 1 -40.59 -104.44 18.17
N ASP A 2 -40.45 -104.04 19.44
CA ASP A 2 -40.36 -102.62 19.82
C ASP A 2 -38.94 -102.03 19.99
N LYS A 3 -37.96 -102.83 20.43
CA LYS A 3 -36.57 -102.34 20.66
C LYS A 3 -35.81 -101.97 19.38
N SER A 4 -36.21 -102.49 18.23
CA SER A 4 -35.57 -102.24 16.93
C SER A 4 -36.00 -100.89 16.31
N ARG A 5 -37.23 -100.43 16.57
CA ARG A 5 -37.77 -99.18 16.03
C ARG A 5 -37.27 -97.96 16.81
N ALA A 6 -37.16 -98.06 18.14
CA ALA A 6 -36.61 -97.01 19.00
C ALA A 6 -35.12 -96.73 18.71
N LYS A 7 -34.29 -97.77 18.52
CA LYS A 7 -32.87 -97.61 18.13
C LYS A 7 -32.67 -96.96 16.76
N ARG A 8 -33.57 -97.21 15.80
CA ARG A 8 -33.55 -96.57 14.46
C ARG A 8 -33.89 -95.09 14.53
N VAL A 9 -34.90 -94.71 15.31
CA VAL A 9 -35.30 -93.30 15.48
C VAL A 9 -34.23 -92.49 16.25
N GLU A 10 -33.57 -93.10 17.24
CA GLU A 10 -32.47 -92.46 17.95
C GLU A 10 -31.22 -92.28 17.06
N HIS A 11 -30.93 -93.25 16.19
CA HIS A 11 -29.85 -93.18 15.21
C HIS A 11 -30.11 -92.11 14.14
N ASP A 12 -31.34 -92.00 13.63
CA ASP A 12 -31.71 -90.95 12.66
C ASP A 12 -31.70 -89.55 13.30
N LYS A 13 -32.13 -89.39 14.56
CA LYS A 13 -32.01 -88.11 15.28
C LYS A 13 -30.55 -87.69 15.48
N LYS A 14 -29.67 -88.63 15.83
CA LYS A 14 -28.21 -88.36 15.94
C LYS A 14 -27.60 -88.03 14.58
N ARG A 15 -28.02 -88.70 13.51
CA ARG A 15 -27.53 -88.44 12.13
C ARG A 15 -28.01 -87.08 11.60
N ILE A 16 -29.28 -86.73 11.81
CA ILE A 16 -29.83 -85.42 11.45
C ILE A 16 -29.17 -84.31 12.28
N GLY A 17 -28.94 -84.53 13.58
CA GLY A 17 -28.19 -83.61 14.43
C GLY A 17 -26.75 -83.40 13.96
N LEU A 18 -26.07 -84.47 13.54
CA LEU A 18 -24.71 -84.39 12.99
C LEU A 18 -24.68 -83.64 11.65
N ILE A 19 -25.62 -83.91 10.74
CA ILE A 19 -25.74 -83.21 9.45
C ILE A 19 -26.05 -81.73 9.67
N ALA A 20 -26.94 -81.39 10.60
CA ALA A 20 -27.23 -80.00 10.95
C ALA A 20 -26.01 -79.30 11.54
N MET A 21 -25.24 -79.97 12.41
CA MET A 21 -24.02 -79.43 12.99
C MET A 21 -22.93 -79.19 11.93
N VAL A 22 -22.75 -80.13 10.99
CA VAL A 22 -21.84 -79.97 9.86
C VAL A 22 -22.28 -78.82 8.96
N ALA A 23 -23.58 -78.71 8.65
CA ALA A 23 -24.11 -77.61 7.84
C ALA A 23 -23.92 -76.24 8.51
N ILE A 24 -24.16 -76.13 9.82
CA ILE A 24 -23.90 -74.91 10.60
C ILE A 24 -22.41 -74.57 10.60
N PHE A 25 -21.54 -75.58 10.74
CA PHE A 25 -20.09 -75.40 10.70
C PHE A 25 -19.62 -74.93 9.31
N SER A 26 -20.16 -75.52 8.23
CA SER A 26 -19.88 -75.11 6.85
C SER A 26 -20.34 -73.68 6.58
N VAL A 27 -21.54 -73.30 7.00
CA VAL A 27 -22.04 -71.91 6.86
C VAL A 27 -21.17 -70.95 7.68
N SER A 28 -20.79 -71.32 8.91
CA SER A 28 -19.90 -70.52 9.75
C SER A 28 -18.54 -70.29 9.08
N ILE A 29 -17.95 -71.33 8.47
CA ILE A 29 -16.70 -71.22 7.71
C ILE A 29 -16.85 -70.30 6.49
N CYS A 30 -17.95 -70.42 5.73
CA CYS A 30 -18.21 -69.54 4.59
C CYS A 30 -18.39 -68.08 5.01
N VAL A 31 -19.07 -67.81 6.13
CA VAL A 31 -19.25 -66.47 6.68
C VAL A 31 -17.91 -65.89 7.16
N LEU A 32 -17.11 -66.67 7.89
CA LEU A 32 -15.76 -66.27 8.31
C LEU A 32 -14.84 -66.00 7.10
N GLY A 33 -14.86 -66.88 6.10
CA GLY A 33 -14.11 -66.70 4.86
C GLY A 33 -14.54 -65.44 4.09
N SER A 34 -15.84 -65.15 4.04
CA SER A 34 -16.37 -63.93 3.41
C SER A 34 -16.00 -62.67 4.18
N MET A 35 -16.04 -62.69 5.52
CA MET A 35 -15.59 -61.56 6.35
C MET A 35 -14.10 -61.29 6.21
N ILE A 36 -13.27 -62.33 6.20
CA ILE A 36 -11.82 -62.21 6.00
C ILE A 36 -11.55 -61.69 4.58
N GLY A 37 -12.19 -62.28 3.57
CA GLY A 37 -12.08 -61.84 2.18
C GLY A 37 -12.47 -60.37 2.00
N TYR A 38 -13.57 -59.94 2.62
CA TYR A 38 -13.99 -58.53 2.62
C TYR A 38 -12.94 -57.62 3.28
N LYS A 39 -12.42 -57.97 4.47
CA LYS A 39 -11.37 -57.20 5.15
C LYS A 39 -10.09 -57.08 4.33
N VAL A 40 -9.66 -58.17 3.68
CA VAL A 40 -8.47 -58.18 2.81
C VAL A 40 -8.70 -57.31 1.58
N TYR A 41 -9.87 -57.43 0.94
CA TYR A 41 -10.24 -56.60 -0.21
C TYR A 41 -10.29 -55.11 0.15
N THR A 42 -10.92 -54.73 1.27
CA THR A 42 -10.98 -53.33 1.72
C THR A 42 -9.58 -52.79 2.03
N LYS A 43 -8.70 -53.59 2.64
CA LYS A 43 -7.32 -53.20 2.90
C LYS A 43 -6.54 -52.98 1.59
N GLN A 44 -6.67 -53.89 0.63
CA GLN A 44 -5.99 -53.76 -0.67
C GLN A 44 -6.50 -52.56 -1.47
N SER A 45 -7.81 -52.32 -1.49
CA SER A 45 -8.41 -51.14 -2.11
C SER A 45 -7.94 -49.84 -1.45
N PHE A 46 -7.77 -49.84 -0.13
CA PHE A 46 -7.27 -48.70 0.63
C PHE A 46 -5.79 -48.41 0.30
N GLU A 47 -4.93 -49.42 0.30
CA GLU A 47 -3.52 -49.29 -0.11
C GLU A 47 -3.39 -48.81 -1.57
N GLN A 48 -4.20 -49.34 -2.48
CA GLN A 48 -4.26 -48.86 -3.88
C GLN A 48 -4.66 -47.39 -3.98
N ARG A 49 -5.58 -46.91 -3.12
CA ARG A 49 -6.00 -45.52 -3.12
C ARG A 49 -4.86 -44.59 -2.68
N ILE A 50 -4.14 -44.96 -1.62
CA ILE A 50 -2.94 -44.23 -1.16
C ILE A 50 -1.91 -44.14 -2.29
N GLU A 51 -1.60 -45.28 -2.94
CA GLU A 51 -0.61 -45.30 -4.02
C GLU A 51 -1.06 -44.48 -5.24
N SER A 52 -2.35 -44.53 -5.57
CA SER A 52 -2.92 -43.71 -6.65
C SER A 52 -2.78 -42.22 -6.38
N LEU A 53 -2.94 -41.80 -5.11
CA LEU A 53 -2.83 -40.40 -4.71
C LEU A 53 -1.36 -39.93 -4.74
N LYS A 54 -0.42 -40.77 -4.28
CA LYS A 54 1.02 -40.50 -4.40
C LYS A 54 1.42 -40.36 -5.86
N LYS A 55 0.96 -41.28 -6.71
CA LYS A 55 1.19 -41.23 -8.15
C LYS A 55 0.60 -39.97 -8.79
N GLU A 56 -0.63 -39.60 -8.44
CA GLU A 56 -1.27 -38.38 -8.93
C GLU A 56 -0.43 -37.13 -8.58
N LYS A 57 0.07 -37.04 -7.34
CA LYS A 57 0.93 -35.94 -6.91
C LYS A 57 2.30 -35.97 -7.60
N ASP A 58 2.90 -37.14 -7.78
CA ASP A 58 4.14 -37.28 -8.56
C ASP A 58 3.94 -36.86 -10.03
N ASP A 59 2.86 -37.29 -10.67
CA ASP A 59 2.52 -36.91 -12.05
C ASP A 59 2.32 -35.38 -12.17
N GLN A 60 1.80 -34.73 -11.12
CA GLN A 60 1.56 -33.27 -11.08
C GLN A 60 2.81 -32.46 -10.73
N LEU A 61 3.66 -32.95 -9.83
CA LEU A 61 4.64 -32.14 -9.10
C LEU A 61 6.10 -32.61 -9.23
N SER A 62 6.36 -33.76 -9.85
CA SER A 62 7.73 -34.27 -9.99
C SER A 62 8.62 -33.37 -10.85
N GLU A 63 8.06 -32.76 -11.89
CA GLU A 63 8.81 -31.83 -12.75
C GLU A 63 9.10 -30.52 -12.01
N GLY A 64 10.37 -30.11 -12.02
CA GLY A 64 10.81 -28.85 -11.40
C GLY A 64 10.81 -28.85 -9.87
N ASN A 65 10.69 -30.01 -9.21
CA ASN A 65 10.79 -30.13 -7.76
C ASN A 65 11.73 -31.27 -7.33
N GLN A 66 12.41 -31.09 -6.20
CA GLN A 66 13.06 -32.18 -5.48
C GLN A 66 12.05 -32.77 -4.49
N LYS A 67 11.73 -34.06 -4.65
CA LYS A 67 10.89 -34.79 -3.71
C LYS A 67 11.69 -35.30 -2.52
N ASP A 68 11.14 -35.11 -1.34
CA ASP A 68 11.58 -35.76 -0.11
C ASP A 68 10.41 -36.54 0.50
N HIS A 69 10.71 -37.70 1.09
CA HIS A 69 9.70 -38.63 1.60
C HIS A 69 10.21 -39.30 2.87
N PHE A 70 9.50 -39.06 3.97
CA PHE A 70 9.85 -39.59 5.28
C PHE A 70 8.62 -39.76 6.17
N ARG A 71 8.79 -40.42 7.31
CA ARG A 71 7.77 -40.49 8.37
C ARG A 71 8.18 -39.62 9.56
N LYS A 72 7.22 -38.93 10.16
CA LYS A 72 7.38 -38.23 11.43
C LYS A 72 6.25 -38.66 12.36
N GLY A 73 6.58 -39.49 13.35
CA GLY A 73 5.57 -40.18 14.15
C GLY A 73 4.76 -41.14 13.28
N GLN A 74 3.44 -41.04 13.34
CA GLN A 74 2.49 -41.81 12.53
C GLN A 74 2.21 -41.18 11.15
N ALA A 75 2.59 -39.91 10.94
CA ALA A 75 2.36 -39.21 9.68
C ALA A 75 3.41 -39.60 8.62
N GLU A 76 2.95 -39.89 7.41
CA GLU A 76 3.77 -40.04 6.21
C GLU A 76 3.80 -38.70 5.46
N VAL A 77 4.99 -38.13 5.24
CA VAL A 77 5.18 -36.79 4.68
C VAL A 77 5.88 -36.89 3.33
N ILE A 78 5.29 -36.25 2.31
CA ILE A 78 5.88 -36.09 0.99
C ILE A 78 5.98 -34.60 0.68
N ALA A 79 7.20 -34.09 0.58
CA ALA A 79 7.46 -32.67 0.30
C ALA A 79 8.10 -32.50 -1.08
N TYR A 80 7.50 -31.65 -1.91
CA TYR A 80 8.01 -31.25 -3.22
C TYR A 80 8.61 -29.85 -3.10
N TYR A 81 9.94 -29.80 -3.00
CA TYR A 81 10.66 -28.53 -2.90
C TYR A 81 10.94 -27.97 -4.29
N PRO A 82 10.51 -26.73 -4.61
CA PRO A 82 10.71 -26.17 -5.94
C PRO A 82 12.20 -25.97 -6.22
N LEU A 83 12.59 -26.33 -7.45
CA LEU A 83 13.92 -26.14 -7.98
C LEU A 83 14.01 -24.84 -8.78
N GLN A 84 15.15 -24.19 -8.65
CA GLN A 84 15.65 -23.19 -9.58
C GLN A 84 16.87 -23.78 -10.29
N GLY A 85 16.72 -24.13 -11.56
CA GLY A 85 17.71 -24.95 -12.24
C GLY A 85 17.84 -26.29 -11.50
N GLU A 86 19.00 -26.54 -10.90
CA GLU A 86 19.28 -27.77 -10.13
C GLU A 86 19.24 -27.56 -8.61
N GLN A 87 19.03 -26.33 -8.11
CA GLN A 87 19.09 -26.01 -6.67
C GLN A 87 17.70 -25.80 -6.07
N VAL A 88 17.48 -26.32 -4.86
CA VAL A 88 16.26 -26.08 -4.10
C VAL A 88 16.19 -24.62 -3.62
N ILE A 89 15.02 -24.01 -3.72
CA ILE A 89 14.77 -22.65 -3.21
C ILE A 89 14.68 -22.70 -1.68
N SER A 90 15.75 -22.28 -0.99
CA SER A 90 15.89 -22.42 0.47
C SER A 90 14.76 -21.77 1.27
N SER A 91 14.33 -20.56 0.89
CA SER A 91 13.28 -19.83 1.61
C SER A 91 11.94 -20.58 1.63
N VAL A 92 11.61 -21.28 0.54
CA VAL A 92 10.40 -22.13 0.47
C VAL A 92 10.56 -23.37 1.32
N LYS A 93 11.72 -24.02 1.23
CA LYS A 93 12.04 -25.22 2.01
C LYS A 93 11.95 -24.95 3.52
N GLU A 94 12.46 -23.81 3.96
CA GLU A 94 12.42 -23.40 5.37
C GLU A 94 10.99 -23.25 5.90
N ILE A 95 10.07 -22.67 5.13
CA ILE A 95 8.65 -22.57 5.50
C ILE A 95 8.03 -23.96 5.70
N MET A 96 8.26 -24.88 4.76
CA MET A 96 7.75 -26.25 4.86
C MET A 96 8.34 -26.97 6.08
N ILE A 97 9.66 -26.88 6.30
CA ILE A 97 10.34 -27.52 7.44
C ILE A 97 9.83 -26.96 8.77
N GLN A 98 9.59 -25.65 8.84
CA GLN A 98 9.08 -24.99 10.04
C GLN A 98 7.68 -25.51 10.39
N ASP A 99 6.77 -25.59 9.42
CA ASP A 99 5.43 -26.15 9.63
C ASP A 99 5.49 -27.64 10.01
N ILE A 100 6.34 -28.42 9.34
CA ILE A 100 6.58 -29.82 9.69
C ILE A 100 7.04 -29.93 11.15
N LYS A 101 7.88 -29.00 11.63
CA LYS A 101 8.43 -29.00 12.98
C LYS A 101 7.36 -28.67 14.03
N GLU A 102 6.56 -27.64 13.79
CA GLU A 102 5.72 -27.00 14.81
C GLU A 102 4.24 -27.41 14.76
N ASN A 103 3.70 -27.69 13.57
CA ASN A 103 2.26 -27.84 13.36
C ASN A 103 1.84 -29.23 12.86
N LEU A 104 2.79 -30.12 12.53
CA LEU A 104 2.46 -31.47 12.09
C LEU A 104 1.98 -32.34 13.25
N GLU A 105 0.71 -32.78 13.19
CA GLU A 105 0.12 -33.69 14.17
C GLU A 105 0.67 -35.11 14.05
N ASP A 106 0.90 -35.77 15.18
CA ASP A 106 1.27 -37.19 15.25
C ASP A 106 0.03 -38.09 15.13
N LYS A 107 -0.53 -38.17 13.91
CA LYS A 107 -1.68 -39.00 13.55
C LYS A 107 -1.37 -39.82 12.30
N GLU A 108 -2.13 -40.89 12.07
CA GLU A 108 -2.04 -41.70 10.86
C GLU A 108 -2.60 -40.92 9.65
N ASN A 109 -1.76 -40.05 9.11
CA ASN A 109 -2.08 -39.14 8.02
C ASN A 109 -1.06 -39.28 6.88
N LEU A 110 -1.49 -38.98 5.65
CA LEU A 110 -0.62 -38.71 4.52
C LEU A 110 -0.61 -37.20 4.24
N VAL A 111 0.56 -36.57 4.31
CA VAL A 111 0.70 -35.11 4.22
C VAL A 111 1.56 -34.74 3.03
N PHE A 112 1.06 -33.83 2.19
CA PHE A 112 1.77 -33.27 1.05
C PHE A 112 2.13 -31.81 1.29
N TYR A 113 3.39 -31.46 1.04
CA TYR A 113 3.84 -30.08 0.93
C TYR A 113 4.30 -29.80 -0.50
N TYR A 114 3.84 -28.70 -1.08
CA TYR A 114 4.19 -28.33 -2.47
C TYR A 114 4.04 -26.83 -2.68
N THR A 115 4.34 -26.34 -3.89
CA THR A 115 4.05 -24.95 -4.27
C THR A 115 3.12 -24.85 -5.45
N GLU A 116 2.20 -23.89 -5.40
CA GLU A 116 1.36 -23.51 -6.54
C GLU A 116 1.83 -22.15 -7.07
N LYS A 117 2.09 -22.05 -8.38
CA LYS A 117 2.42 -20.77 -9.02
C LYS A 117 1.19 -19.87 -9.02
N GLN A 118 1.38 -18.61 -8.66
CA GLN A 118 0.36 -17.57 -8.68
C GLN A 118 0.65 -16.58 -9.81
N ASP A 119 -0.37 -15.82 -10.20
CA ASP A 119 -0.20 -14.76 -11.19
C ASP A 119 0.87 -13.76 -10.73
N SER A 120 1.71 -13.38 -11.70
CA SER A 120 2.73 -12.37 -11.51
C SER A 120 2.09 -11.00 -11.69
N THR A 121 2.17 -10.18 -10.65
CA THR A 121 1.65 -8.81 -10.64
C THR A 121 2.76 -7.75 -10.66
N LEU A 122 4.02 -8.20 -10.62
CA LEU A 122 5.23 -7.39 -10.74
C LEU A 122 6.17 -8.01 -11.79
N LYS A 123 6.75 -7.17 -12.64
CA LYS A 123 7.59 -7.59 -13.76
C LYS A 123 8.82 -8.37 -13.29
N GLY A 124 9.02 -9.57 -13.82
CA GLY A 124 10.15 -10.44 -13.47
C GLY A 124 10.06 -11.07 -12.07
N ILE A 125 8.91 -10.96 -11.40
CA ILE A 125 8.65 -11.57 -10.09
C ILE A 125 7.62 -12.69 -10.23
N VAL A 126 7.96 -13.88 -9.75
CA VAL A 126 7.10 -15.05 -9.70
C VAL A 126 6.59 -15.24 -8.29
N ASN A 127 5.27 -15.29 -8.16
CA ASN A 127 4.60 -15.54 -6.89
C ASN A 127 4.35 -17.04 -6.73
N ARG A 128 4.62 -17.59 -5.54
CA ARG A 128 4.29 -18.98 -5.21
C ARG A 128 3.57 -19.05 -3.87
N SER A 129 2.53 -19.87 -3.82
CA SER A 129 1.87 -20.26 -2.58
C SER A 129 2.47 -21.56 -2.07
N VAL A 130 2.89 -21.59 -0.81
CA VAL A 130 3.36 -22.82 -0.14
C VAL A 130 2.15 -23.54 0.42
N MET A 131 1.83 -24.69 -0.15
CA MET A 131 0.62 -25.44 0.17
C MET A 131 0.91 -26.62 1.08
N LYS A 132 0.01 -26.86 2.04
CA LYS A 132 -0.08 -28.06 2.84
C LYS A 132 -1.41 -28.75 2.55
N GLN A 133 -1.37 -30.06 2.35
CA GLN A 133 -2.57 -30.87 2.13
C GLN A 133 -2.50 -32.14 2.97
N VAL A 134 -3.51 -32.39 3.79
CA VAL A 134 -3.55 -33.51 4.75
C VAL A 134 -4.68 -34.47 4.37
N TYR A 135 -4.34 -35.76 4.37
CA TYR A 135 -5.30 -36.85 4.20
C TYR A 135 -5.31 -37.72 5.45
N ASP A 136 -6.48 -37.91 6.06
CA ASP A 136 -6.69 -38.83 7.18
C ASP A 136 -6.77 -40.26 6.66
N LEU A 137 -6.06 -41.18 7.32
CA LEU A 137 -5.98 -42.61 6.98
C LEU A 137 -6.62 -43.53 8.06
N THR A 138 -7.01 -42.99 9.22
CA THR A 138 -7.40 -43.76 10.43
C THR A 138 -8.66 -44.61 10.23
N SER A 139 -9.58 -44.19 9.35
CA SER A 139 -10.87 -44.85 9.14
C SER A 139 -10.86 -45.90 8.02
N SER A 140 -9.68 -46.33 7.53
CA SER A 140 -9.53 -47.15 6.32
C SER A 140 -10.16 -46.51 5.08
N LYS A 141 -10.23 -45.18 5.06
CA LYS A 141 -10.60 -44.33 3.94
C LYS A 141 -9.52 -43.27 3.76
N VAL A 142 -9.37 -42.76 2.54
CA VAL A 142 -8.47 -41.65 2.22
C VAL A 142 -9.34 -40.41 2.04
N GLU A 143 -9.38 -39.55 3.05
CA GLU A 143 -10.20 -38.34 3.07
C GLU A 143 -9.33 -37.11 3.24
N GLU A 144 -9.47 -36.12 2.36
CA GLU A 144 -8.79 -34.83 2.49
C GLU A 144 -9.43 -34.05 3.64
N THR A 145 -8.64 -33.72 4.65
CA THR A 145 -9.10 -33.00 5.85
C THR A 145 -8.60 -31.56 5.91
N GLU A 146 -7.53 -31.25 5.19
CA GLU A 146 -6.92 -29.92 5.16
C GLU A 146 -6.34 -29.63 3.77
N LYS A 147 -6.61 -28.44 3.23
CA LYS A 147 -5.83 -27.81 2.15
C LYS A 147 -5.63 -26.33 2.51
N THR A 148 -4.41 -25.97 2.87
CA THR A 148 -4.07 -24.63 3.40
C THR A 148 -2.87 -24.03 2.68
N SER A 149 -2.88 -22.70 2.53
CA SER A 149 -1.73 -21.92 2.09
C SER A 149 -0.98 -21.43 3.32
N LEU A 150 0.23 -21.94 3.54
CA LEU A 150 1.07 -21.59 4.68
C LEU A 150 1.69 -20.20 4.53
N ALA A 151 2.09 -19.84 3.31
CA ALA A 151 2.73 -18.57 3.01
C ALA A 151 2.68 -18.28 1.52
N LYS A 152 2.70 -16.99 1.17
CA LYS A 152 3.00 -16.52 -0.18
C LYS A 152 4.45 -16.05 -0.21
N VAL A 153 5.21 -16.50 -1.21
CA VAL A 153 6.58 -16.05 -1.44
C VAL A 153 6.69 -15.36 -2.78
N HIS A 154 7.49 -14.29 -2.81
CA HIS A 154 7.84 -13.56 -4.03
C HIS A 154 9.27 -13.93 -4.40
N LEU A 155 9.47 -14.34 -5.65
CA LEU A 155 10.75 -14.81 -6.13
C LEU A 155 11.10 -14.08 -7.43
N THR A 156 12.36 -13.75 -7.62
CA THR A 156 12.86 -13.37 -8.94
C THR A 156 12.75 -14.55 -9.91
N GLU A 157 12.82 -14.31 -11.22
CA GLU A 157 12.93 -15.38 -12.24
C GLU A 157 14.10 -16.36 -11.99
N ASN A 158 15.12 -15.89 -11.25
CA ASN A 158 16.27 -16.68 -10.82
C ASN A 158 16.07 -17.35 -9.46
N GLY A 159 14.84 -17.45 -8.95
CA GLY A 159 14.50 -18.20 -7.74
C GLY A 159 15.00 -17.58 -6.42
N LYS A 160 15.57 -16.38 -6.46
CA LYS A 160 15.98 -15.65 -5.24
C LYS A 160 14.78 -14.95 -4.59
N PRO A 161 14.72 -14.87 -3.24
CA PRO A 161 13.70 -14.09 -2.55
C PRO A 161 13.66 -12.64 -3.03
N PHE A 162 12.45 -12.18 -3.37
CA PHE A 162 12.15 -10.78 -3.62
C PHE A 162 11.39 -10.23 -2.41
N THR A 163 11.96 -9.23 -1.76
CA THR A 163 11.43 -8.63 -0.53
C THR A 163 10.95 -7.21 -0.80
N LEU A 164 10.04 -6.69 0.03
CA LEU A 164 9.33 -5.43 -0.25
C LEU A 164 10.29 -4.23 -0.43
N ASP A 165 11.42 -4.20 0.27
CA ASP A 165 12.45 -3.18 0.12
C ASP A 165 13.02 -3.08 -1.31
N GLN A 166 13.06 -4.19 -2.05
CA GLN A 166 13.56 -4.23 -3.43
C GLN A 166 12.61 -3.56 -4.43
N LEU A 167 11.34 -3.35 -4.06
CA LEU A 167 10.37 -2.61 -4.89
C LEU A 167 10.70 -1.11 -4.96
N PHE A 168 11.58 -0.61 -4.09
CA PHE A 168 11.87 0.81 -3.94
C PHE A 168 13.33 1.14 -4.25
N SER A 169 13.57 2.33 -4.80
CA SER A 169 14.92 2.85 -5.06
C SER A 169 15.58 3.38 -3.79
N ASP A 170 14.77 3.72 -2.78
CA ASP A 170 15.19 4.16 -1.45
C ASP A 170 14.27 3.51 -0.40
N ALA A 171 14.73 2.40 0.19
CA ALA A 171 13.95 1.62 1.15
C ALA A 171 13.66 2.38 2.45
N SER A 172 14.53 3.30 2.86
CA SER A 172 14.34 4.09 4.08
C SER A 172 13.19 5.08 3.90
N LYS A 173 13.20 5.83 2.81
CA LYS A 173 12.10 6.76 2.48
C LYS A 173 10.80 6.03 2.18
N ALA A 174 10.88 4.88 1.50
CA ALA A 174 9.71 4.05 1.26
C ALA A 174 9.08 3.55 2.57
N LYS A 175 9.89 3.10 3.54
CA LYS A 175 9.38 2.70 4.86
C LYS A 175 8.71 3.85 5.59
N GLU A 176 9.32 5.04 5.62
CA GLU A 176 8.71 6.24 6.22
C GLU A 176 7.35 6.56 5.58
N GLN A 177 7.28 6.53 4.25
CA GLN A 177 6.06 6.81 3.51
C GLN A 177 5.00 5.73 3.71
N LEU A 178 5.38 4.45 3.70
CA LEU A 178 4.47 3.33 3.99
C LEU A 178 3.86 3.47 5.38
N ILE A 179 4.65 3.81 6.39
CA ILE A 179 4.14 4.05 7.75
C ILE A 179 3.16 5.23 7.78
N LYS A 180 3.43 6.31 7.05
CA LYS A 180 2.52 7.46 6.95
C LYS A 180 1.18 7.10 6.30
N GLU A 181 1.22 6.46 5.14
CA GLU A 181 0.02 6.05 4.41
C GLU A 181 -0.78 4.98 5.19
N LEU A 182 -0.08 4.04 5.83
CA LEU A 182 -0.67 3.05 6.73
C LEU A 182 -1.37 3.70 7.92
N THR A 183 -0.70 4.66 8.59
CA THR A 183 -1.31 5.38 9.73
C THR A 183 -2.58 6.11 9.30
N SER A 184 -2.54 6.77 8.13
CA SER A 184 -3.70 7.47 7.56
C SER A 184 -4.84 6.50 7.25
N PHE A 185 -4.54 5.36 6.63
CA PHE A 185 -5.53 4.30 6.37
C PHE A 185 -6.22 3.81 7.65
N LEU A 186 -5.46 3.59 8.73
CA LEU A 186 -6.00 3.13 10.01
C LEU A 186 -6.88 4.20 10.69
N GLN A 187 -6.50 5.48 10.57
CA GLN A 187 -7.31 6.60 11.05
C GLN A 187 -8.63 6.71 10.29
N ASP A 188 -8.62 6.52 8.97
CA ASP A 188 -9.83 6.52 8.13
C ASP A 188 -10.78 5.36 8.48
N LYS A 189 -10.24 4.23 8.94
CA LYS A 189 -11.02 3.11 9.49
C LYS A 189 -11.64 3.40 10.86
N LYS A 190 -11.36 4.57 11.45
CA LYS A 190 -11.86 4.99 12.78
C LYS A 190 -11.48 4.03 13.89
N LEU A 191 -10.28 3.45 13.81
CA LEU A 191 -9.72 2.64 14.88
C LEU A 191 -9.34 3.52 16.08
N GLU A 192 -9.37 2.93 17.28
CA GLU A 192 -8.89 3.60 18.50
C GLU A 192 -7.38 3.84 18.42
N GLN A 193 -6.91 4.99 18.93
CA GLN A 193 -5.51 5.41 18.79
C GLN A 193 -4.51 4.38 19.34
N GLU A 194 -4.83 3.73 20.46
CA GLU A 194 -3.97 2.69 21.04
C GLU A 194 -3.78 1.49 20.08
N LYS A 195 -4.82 1.12 19.33
CA LYS A 195 -4.74 0.04 18.32
C LYS A 195 -3.92 0.49 17.11
N ILE A 196 -4.07 1.75 16.68
CA ILE A 196 -3.27 2.32 15.60
C ILE A 196 -1.79 2.27 15.98
N ASP A 197 -1.43 2.73 17.18
CA ASP A 197 -0.06 2.75 17.66
C ASP A 197 0.54 1.34 17.74
N GLN A 198 -0.25 0.34 18.18
CA GLN A 198 0.18 -1.06 18.20
C GLN A 198 0.48 -1.62 16.80
N VAL A 199 -0.40 -1.38 15.83
CA VAL A 199 -0.20 -1.85 14.44
C VAL A 199 1.01 -1.16 13.81
N VAL A 200 1.07 0.18 13.90
CA VAL A 200 2.18 0.97 13.35
C VAL A 200 3.50 0.51 13.95
N LYS A 201 3.56 0.28 15.28
CA LYS A 201 4.75 -0.22 15.95
C LYS A 201 5.19 -1.60 15.45
N GLY A 202 4.24 -2.51 15.24
CA GLY A 202 4.51 -3.85 14.72
C GLY A 202 5.21 -3.85 13.36
N PHE A 203 4.95 -2.83 12.55
CA PHE A 203 5.63 -2.58 11.28
C PHE A 203 6.94 -1.80 11.47
N SER A 204 6.93 -0.70 12.23
CA SER A 204 8.09 0.19 12.38
C SER A 204 9.31 -0.50 13.00
N ASP A 205 9.09 -1.44 13.92
CA ASP A 205 10.13 -2.18 14.63
C ASP A 205 10.85 -3.22 13.75
N GLN A 206 10.31 -3.54 12.57
CA GLN A 206 10.87 -4.54 11.65
C GLN A 206 11.55 -3.90 10.44
N ASP A 207 12.55 -4.56 9.88
CA ASP A 207 13.10 -4.18 8.58
C ASP A 207 12.05 -4.36 7.48
N LEU A 208 12.06 -3.46 6.48
CA LEU A 208 11.09 -3.50 5.38
C LEU A 208 11.16 -4.80 4.59
N SER A 209 12.32 -5.47 4.56
CA SER A 209 12.51 -6.78 3.93
C SER A 209 11.76 -7.92 4.62
N ALA A 210 11.41 -7.76 5.90
CA ALA A 210 10.67 -8.75 6.69
C ALA A 210 9.15 -8.59 6.58
N TRP A 211 8.67 -7.52 5.94
CA TRP A 211 7.24 -7.26 5.83
C TRP A 211 6.60 -8.21 4.82
N ASN A 212 5.59 -8.95 5.28
CA ASN A 212 4.73 -9.72 4.39
C ASN A 212 3.88 -8.74 3.57
N PHE A 213 3.92 -8.92 2.25
CA PHE A 213 3.17 -8.07 1.34
C PHE A 213 2.54 -8.87 0.21
N ASP A 214 1.63 -8.22 -0.49
CA ASP A 214 1.18 -8.65 -1.81
C ASP A 214 1.04 -7.42 -2.72
N TYR A 215 0.86 -7.65 -4.00
CA TYR A 215 0.61 -6.59 -4.98
C TYR A 215 -0.56 -6.99 -5.87
N LYS A 216 -1.67 -6.26 -5.79
CA LYS A 216 -2.86 -6.48 -6.62
C LYS A 216 -3.54 -5.15 -6.93
N ASP A 217 -4.16 -5.04 -8.09
CA ASP A 217 -5.01 -3.89 -8.46
C ASP A 217 -4.38 -2.51 -8.17
N SER A 218 -3.13 -2.32 -8.58
CA SER A 218 -2.38 -1.07 -8.37
C SER A 218 -2.19 -0.70 -6.89
N GLN A 219 -2.19 -1.68 -5.99
CA GLN A 219 -2.05 -1.49 -4.54
C GLN A 219 -1.00 -2.43 -3.95
N ILE A 220 -0.25 -1.91 -2.98
CA ILE A 220 0.60 -2.67 -2.08
C ILE A 220 -0.28 -3.10 -0.91
N ILE A 221 -0.36 -4.41 -0.67
CA ILE A 221 -1.11 -4.99 0.42
C ILE A 221 -0.14 -5.38 1.52
N LEU A 222 -0.43 -4.98 2.75
CA LEU A 222 0.34 -5.33 3.94
C LEU A 222 -0.52 -6.13 4.91
N TYR A 223 0.12 -7.02 5.66
CA TYR A 223 -0.54 -7.88 6.63
C TYR A 223 -0.03 -7.56 8.05
N PRO A 224 -0.90 -7.14 8.98
CA PRO A 224 -0.53 -6.97 10.38
C PRO A 224 0.01 -8.28 10.97
N SER A 225 1.07 -8.20 11.76
CA SER A 225 1.64 -9.37 12.44
C SER A 225 0.76 -9.92 13.57
N GLN A 226 -0.15 -9.09 14.09
CA GLN A 226 -1.14 -9.44 15.11
C GLN A 226 -2.53 -9.27 14.53
N SER A 227 -3.43 -10.21 14.85
CA SER A 227 -4.83 -10.10 14.45
C SER A 227 -5.46 -8.88 15.11
N VAL A 228 -5.98 -7.98 14.29
CA VAL A 228 -6.76 -6.82 14.74
C VAL A 228 -8.18 -7.02 14.20
N GLU A 229 -9.16 -6.81 15.07
CA GLU A 229 -10.57 -7.01 14.74
C GLU A 229 -10.96 -6.22 13.48
N ASN A 230 -11.51 -6.91 12.48
CA ASN A 230 -11.90 -6.35 11.18
C ASN A 230 -10.75 -5.74 10.35
N LEU A 231 -9.51 -6.19 10.56
CA LEU A 231 -8.35 -5.74 9.80
C LEU A 231 -7.43 -6.91 9.43
N ASP A 232 -7.77 -7.58 8.33
CA ASP A 232 -6.97 -8.69 7.79
C ASP A 232 -5.87 -8.20 6.84
N GLU A 233 -6.14 -7.15 6.07
CA GLU A 233 -5.20 -6.57 5.10
C GLU A 233 -5.27 -5.03 5.05
N ILE A 234 -4.15 -4.40 4.75
CA ILE A 234 -4.00 -2.95 4.58
C ILE A 234 -3.60 -2.70 3.12
N ALA A 235 -4.52 -2.16 2.32
CA ALA A 235 -4.29 -1.91 0.91
C ALA A 235 -3.95 -0.44 0.66
N LEU A 236 -2.72 -0.18 0.21
CA LEU A 236 -2.17 1.16 0.00
C LEU A 236 -1.96 1.40 -1.50
N PRO A 237 -2.43 2.51 -2.08
CA PRO A 237 -2.32 2.76 -3.51
C PRO A 237 -0.85 2.93 -3.92
N VAL A 238 -0.41 2.21 -4.96
CA VAL A 238 0.99 2.25 -5.45
C VAL A 238 1.40 3.66 -5.86
N SER A 239 0.45 4.47 -6.33
CA SER A 239 0.68 5.85 -6.76
C SER A 239 1.19 6.76 -5.65
N SER A 240 0.88 6.47 -4.38
CA SER A 240 1.46 7.21 -3.25
C SER A 240 2.98 7.08 -3.28
N PHE A 241 3.53 5.94 -3.69
CA PHE A 241 4.96 5.65 -3.59
C PHE A 241 5.74 5.90 -4.90
N PHE A 242 5.14 6.49 -5.93
CA PHE A 242 5.81 6.71 -7.22
C PHE A 242 7.08 7.55 -7.15
N GLU A 243 7.27 8.34 -6.09
CA GLU A 243 8.51 9.07 -5.89
C GLU A 243 9.72 8.15 -5.64
N VAL A 244 9.52 7.03 -4.95
CA VAL A 244 10.59 6.14 -4.48
C VAL A 244 10.48 4.73 -5.05
N ILE A 245 9.54 4.46 -5.95
CA ILE A 245 9.35 3.14 -6.56
C ILE A 245 10.39 2.83 -7.65
N GLN A 246 10.85 1.59 -7.72
CA GLN A 246 11.58 1.08 -8.88
C GLN A 246 10.59 0.72 -9.98
N SER A 247 10.35 1.67 -10.88
CA SER A 247 9.36 1.54 -11.96
C SER A 247 9.62 0.38 -12.92
N SER A 248 10.83 -0.19 -12.94
CA SER A 248 11.18 -1.39 -13.71
C SER A 248 10.37 -2.63 -13.31
N TYR A 249 9.81 -2.68 -12.11
CA TYR A 249 8.94 -3.76 -11.64
C TYR A 249 7.47 -3.58 -12.00
N LEU A 250 7.05 -2.41 -12.50
CA LEU A 250 5.65 -2.16 -12.83
C LEU A 250 5.28 -2.80 -14.18
N LEU A 251 4.11 -3.44 -14.22
CA LEU A 251 3.53 -4.03 -15.43
C LEU A 251 2.44 -3.14 -16.02
N ASP A 252 2.28 -3.20 -17.35
CA ASP A 252 1.15 -2.68 -18.12
C ASP A 252 0.57 -1.35 -17.58
N LYS A 253 -0.61 -1.43 -16.97
CA LYS A 253 -1.37 -0.32 -16.40
C LYS A 253 -0.56 0.52 -15.40
N ASP A 254 0.20 -0.12 -14.52
CA ASP A 254 0.95 0.59 -13.48
C ASP A 254 2.17 1.32 -14.06
N ALA A 255 2.76 0.78 -15.13
CA ALA A 255 3.80 1.47 -15.88
C ALA A 255 3.25 2.72 -16.61
N GLU A 256 2.02 2.65 -17.14
CA GLU A 256 1.34 3.82 -17.73
C GLU A 256 0.99 4.88 -16.68
N LEU A 257 0.48 4.47 -15.51
CA LEU A 257 0.22 5.37 -14.38
C LEU A 257 1.50 6.07 -13.92
N TYR A 258 2.60 5.31 -13.81
CA TYR A 258 3.91 5.88 -13.46
C TYR A 258 4.40 6.86 -14.53
N LYS A 259 4.23 6.54 -15.81
CA LYS A 259 4.60 7.45 -16.91
C LYS A 259 3.84 8.78 -16.82
N ALA A 260 2.52 8.73 -16.61
CA ALA A 260 1.70 9.93 -16.44
C ALA A 260 2.13 10.76 -15.22
N TYR A 261 2.44 10.09 -14.10
CA TYR A 261 3.04 10.74 -12.93
C TYR A 261 4.37 11.41 -13.27
N TYR A 262 5.26 10.71 -13.96
CA TYR A 262 6.60 11.20 -14.30
C TYR A 262 6.53 12.39 -15.26
N GLU A 263 5.65 12.37 -16.26
CA GLU A 263 5.39 13.50 -17.15
C GLU A 263 4.85 14.70 -16.37
N LYS A 264 3.89 14.49 -15.45
CA LYS A 264 3.35 15.55 -14.59
C LYS A 264 4.44 16.11 -13.66
N LYS A 265 5.27 15.27 -13.04
CA LYS A 265 6.38 15.66 -12.16
C LYS A 265 7.49 16.40 -12.91
N ASN A 266 7.73 16.08 -14.17
CA ASN A 266 8.77 16.75 -14.97
C ASN A 266 8.27 17.94 -15.78
N ARG A 267 6.97 18.25 -15.74
CA ARG A 267 6.46 19.49 -16.34
C ARG A 267 7.11 20.69 -15.66
N LYS A 268 7.82 21.50 -16.45
CA LYS A 268 8.48 22.74 -16.04
C LYS A 268 7.44 23.84 -15.81
N VAL A 269 6.87 23.88 -14.62
CA VAL A 269 5.96 24.97 -14.19
C VAL A 269 6.49 25.61 -12.91
N VAL A 270 6.19 26.89 -12.72
CA VAL A 270 6.47 27.63 -11.49
C VAL A 270 5.31 28.55 -11.14
N ALA A 271 5.05 28.74 -9.84
CA ALA A 271 4.12 29.75 -9.36
C ALA A 271 4.90 30.92 -8.75
N LEU A 272 4.82 32.09 -9.38
CA LEU A 272 5.26 33.34 -8.76
C LEU A 272 4.22 33.78 -7.74
N THR A 273 4.67 34.08 -6.52
CA THR A 273 3.81 34.54 -5.43
C THR A 273 4.35 35.81 -4.78
N PHE A 274 3.44 36.68 -4.36
CA PHE A 274 3.77 37.97 -3.77
C PHE A 274 3.07 38.16 -2.43
N ASP A 275 3.82 38.51 -1.38
CA ASP A 275 3.33 38.72 -0.03
C ASP A 275 3.25 40.21 0.35
N ASP A 276 2.53 40.50 1.44
CA ASP A 276 2.38 41.80 2.12
C ASP A 276 1.55 42.90 1.42
N GLY A 277 1.25 42.74 0.15
CA GLY A 277 0.43 43.69 -0.61
C GLY A 277 -1.03 43.82 -0.13
N PRO A 278 -1.84 44.62 -0.84
CA PRO A 278 -1.43 45.52 -1.92
C PRO A 278 -0.71 46.77 -1.39
N ASN A 279 0.27 47.25 -2.16
CA ASN A 279 0.88 48.56 -2.00
C ASN A 279 0.62 49.41 -3.26
N PRO A 280 -0.12 50.53 -3.16
CA PRO A 280 -0.50 51.32 -4.33
C PRO A 280 0.70 51.89 -5.12
N ALA A 281 1.87 52.02 -4.49
CA ALA A 281 3.07 52.54 -5.13
C ALA A 281 3.77 51.53 -6.06
N THR A 282 3.64 50.22 -5.80
CA THR A 282 4.45 49.17 -6.44
C THR A 282 3.62 48.05 -7.05
N THR A 283 2.51 47.65 -6.42
CA THR A 283 1.68 46.53 -6.88
C THR A 283 1.15 46.73 -8.30
N ASN A 284 0.73 47.95 -8.65
CA ASN A 284 0.26 48.24 -10.02
C ASN A 284 1.35 48.03 -11.08
N GLN A 285 2.61 48.35 -10.76
CA GLN A 285 3.75 48.17 -11.65
C GLN A 285 4.10 46.68 -11.82
N ALA A 286 3.95 45.89 -10.75
CA ALA A 286 4.06 44.44 -10.83
C ALA A 286 2.97 43.87 -11.77
N LEU A 287 1.71 44.28 -11.61
CA LEU A 287 0.60 43.88 -12.47
C LEU A 287 0.82 44.25 -13.94
N ASP A 288 1.30 45.48 -14.21
CA ASP A 288 1.67 45.92 -15.56
C ASP A 288 2.73 45.01 -16.18
N THR A 289 3.74 44.64 -15.40
CA THR A 289 4.81 43.74 -15.84
C THR A 289 4.28 42.33 -16.12
N LEU A 290 3.50 41.75 -15.21
CA LEU A 290 2.90 40.41 -15.41
C LEU A 290 2.01 40.39 -16.66
N SER A 291 1.22 41.43 -16.87
CA SER A 291 0.38 41.61 -18.07
C SER A 291 1.20 41.69 -19.35
N LYS A 292 2.28 42.49 -19.36
CA LYS A 292 3.21 42.60 -20.50
C LYS A 292 3.81 41.25 -20.90
N TYR A 293 4.10 40.40 -19.93
CA TYR A 293 4.64 39.06 -20.17
C TYR A 293 3.55 38.00 -20.42
N GLY A 294 2.27 38.35 -20.29
CA GLY A 294 1.14 37.43 -20.46
C GLY A 294 1.10 36.32 -19.42
N ILE A 295 1.64 36.54 -18.21
CA ILE A 295 1.70 35.53 -17.14
C ILE A 295 0.77 35.88 -15.98
N LYS A 296 0.42 34.87 -15.17
CA LYS A 296 -0.36 35.03 -13.94
C LYS A 296 0.49 34.70 -12.72
N ALA A 297 0.07 35.20 -11.56
CA ALA A 297 0.73 35.06 -10.27
C ALA A 297 -0.33 34.92 -9.16
N THR A 298 0.11 34.63 -7.94
CA THR A 298 -0.76 34.58 -6.75
C THR A 298 -0.30 35.62 -5.73
N PHE A 299 -1.20 36.47 -5.25
CA PHE A 299 -0.91 37.54 -4.30
C PHE A 299 -1.50 37.20 -2.93
N PHE A 300 -0.67 36.99 -1.92
CA PHE A 300 -1.10 36.83 -0.53
C PHE A 300 -1.11 38.19 0.16
N VAL A 301 -2.31 38.73 0.35
CA VAL A 301 -2.49 40.12 0.79
C VAL A 301 -2.84 40.23 2.27
N LEU A 302 -2.43 41.34 2.89
CA LEU A 302 -2.79 41.67 4.27
C LEU A 302 -4.19 42.28 4.34
N GLY A 303 -5.04 41.76 5.23
CA GLY A 303 -6.40 42.26 5.43
C GLY A 303 -6.46 43.76 5.74
N LYS A 304 -5.52 44.26 6.56
CA LYS A 304 -5.42 45.69 6.88
C LYS A 304 -5.16 46.59 5.67
N ASN A 305 -4.56 46.05 4.60
CA ASN A 305 -4.21 46.80 3.39
C ASN A 305 -5.33 46.78 2.34
N VAL A 306 -6.43 46.04 2.58
CA VAL A 306 -7.58 45.98 1.66
C VAL A 306 -8.30 47.34 1.58
N SER A 307 -8.53 47.97 2.74
CA SER A 307 -9.24 49.26 2.80
C SER A 307 -8.47 50.35 2.07
N GLY A 308 -9.12 51.00 1.10
CA GLY A 308 -8.52 52.04 0.25
C GLY A 308 -7.74 51.53 -0.96
N ASN A 309 -7.57 50.21 -1.11
CA ASN A 309 -6.92 49.57 -2.26
C ASN A 309 -7.86 48.60 -2.99
N GLU A 310 -9.17 48.70 -2.78
CA GLU A 310 -10.17 47.77 -3.30
C GLU A 310 -10.11 47.63 -4.83
N GLU A 311 -9.82 48.73 -5.53
CA GLU A 311 -9.68 48.73 -6.99
C GLU A 311 -8.44 47.95 -7.47
N ILE A 312 -7.36 47.94 -6.69
CA ILE A 312 -6.17 47.14 -6.99
C ILE A 312 -6.51 45.65 -6.87
N LEU A 313 -7.25 45.25 -5.83
CA LEU A 313 -7.69 43.85 -5.68
C LEU A 313 -8.62 43.43 -6.82
N LYS A 314 -9.57 44.28 -7.20
CA LYS A 314 -10.46 44.01 -8.35
C LYS A 314 -9.66 43.85 -9.63
N ARG A 315 -8.65 44.70 -9.84
CA ARG A 315 -7.73 44.62 -10.98
C ARG A 315 -6.93 43.31 -10.97
N MET A 316 -6.36 42.91 -9.83
CA MET A 316 -5.67 41.61 -9.71
C MET A 316 -6.56 40.48 -10.21
N LYS A 317 -7.82 40.44 -9.75
CA LYS A 317 -8.79 39.42 -10.13
C LYS A 317 -9.19 39.51 -11.60
N SER A 318 -9.44 40.71 -12.14
CA SER A 318 -9.80 40.90 -13.54
C SER A 318 -8.68 40.51 -14.50
N ASP A 319 -7.43 40.74 -14.10
CA ASP A 319 -6.25 40.40 -14.88
C ASP A 319 -5.94 38.88 -14.82
N GLY A 320 -6.73 38.12 -14.06
CA GLY A 320 -6.66 36.66 -13.96
C GLY A 320 -5.66 36.15 -12.92
N HIS A 321 -5.22 37.00 -12.00
CA HIS A 321 -4.40 36.58 -10.86
C HIS A 321 -5.27 36.01 -9.74
N VAL A 322 -4.63 35.24 -8.85
CA VAL A 322 -5.29 34.70 -7.66
C VAL A 322 -4.92 35.54 -6.45
N ILE A 323 -5.90 35.85 -5.61
CA ILE A 323 -5.68 36.56 -4.34
C ILE A 323 -5.86 35.54 -3.20
N GLY A 324 -4.83 35.38 -2.38
CA GLY A 324 -4.81 34.60 -1.15
C GLY A 324 -4.74 35.50 0.08
N ASN A 325 -4.91 34.89 1.24
CA ASN A 325 -4.95 35.53 2.54
C ASN A 325 -3.58 35.48 3.23
N HIS A 326 -3.07 36.62 3.71
CA HIS A 326 -1.80 36.70 4.43
C HIS A 326 -1.94 37.15 5.89
N SER A 327 -3.07 36.83 6.54
CA SER A 327 -3.51 37.39 7.83
C SER A 327 -3.93 38.86 7.74
N TRP A 328 -4.47 39.40 8.84
CA TRP A 328 -4.92 40.78 8.89
C TRP A 328 -3.77 41.76 9.00
N SER A 329 -2.85 41.53 9.95
CA SER A 329 -1.82 42.52 10.30
C SER A 329 -0.39 41.98 10.36
N HIS A 330 -0.14 40.79 9.81
CA HIS A 330 1.17 40.12 9.77
C HIS A 330 1.76 39.71 11.14
N PRO A 331 0.99 39.26 12.15
CA PRO A 331 1.57 38.72 13.38
C PRO A 331 2.15 37.30 13.15
N VAL A 332 3.04 36.86 14.04
CA VAL A 332 3.45 35.45 14.11
C VAL A 332 2.27 34.64 14.68
N LEU A 333 1.46 34.03 13.81
CA LEU A 333 0.18 33.41 14.19
C LEU A 333 0.33 32.32 15.27
N SER A 334 1.41 31.53 15.22
CA SER A 334 1.69 30.48 16.21
C SER A 334 2.00 30.98 17.63
N LYS A 335 2.17 32.29 17.82
CA LYS A 335 2.38 32.92 19.13
C LYS A 335 1.11 33.54 19.72
N LEU A 336 0.01 33.54 18.98
CA LEU A 336 -1.28 34.02 19.45
C LEU A 336 -2.10 32.88 20.07
N SER A 337 -3.17 33.23 20.80
CA SER A 337 -4.17 32.22 21.12
C SER A 337 -4.86 31.71 19.84
N LEU A 338 -5.41 30.50 19.88
CA LEU A 338 -6.07 29.88 18.73
C LEU A 338 -7.15 30.78 18.13
N ASP A 339 -7.99 31.40 18.96
CA ASP A 339 -9.08 32.25 18.49
C ASP A 339 -8.60 33.59 17.92
N GLU A 340 -7.53 34.18 18.49
CA GLU A 340 -6.92 35.38 17.92
C GLU A 340 -6.27 35.10 16.55
N ALA A 341 -5.57 33.96 16.43
CA ALA A 341 -4.98 33.52 15.17
C ALA A 341 -6.05 33.24 14.10
N LYS A 342 -7.13 32.53 14.47
CA LYS A 342 -8.27 32.31 13.58
C LYS A 342 -8.89 33.63 13.15
N LYS A 343 -9.09 34.56 14.09
CA LYS A 343 -9.67 35.87 13.80
C LYS A 343 -8.84 36.67 12.78
N GLN A 344 -7.51 36.67 12.91
CA GLN A 344 -6.62 37.29 11.92
C GLN A 344 -6.87 36.77 10.49
N ILE A 345 -7.17 35.48 10.36
CA ILE A 345 -7.42 34.82 9.09
C ILE A 345 -8.84 35.11 8.62
N THR A 346 -9.86 34.90 9.46
CA THR A 346 -11.27 35.04 9.08
C THR A 346 -11.65 36.49 8.78
N ASP A 347 -11.14 37.47 9.54
CA ASP A 347 -11.38 38.89 9.25
C ASP A 347 -10.83 39.28 7.86
N THR A 348 -9.73 38.66 7.45
CA THR A 348 -9.14 38.85 6.12
C THR A 348 -9.96 38.14 5.04
N GLU A 349 -10.43 36.91 5.29
CA GLU A 349 -11.35 36.20 4.39
C GLU A 349 -12.62 37.01 4.13
N ASP A 350 -13.19 37.61 5.17
CA ASP A 350 -14.40 38.43 5.11
C ASP A 350 -14.16 39.71 4.29
N ALA A 351 -13.04 40.39 4.52
CA ALA A 351 -12.68 41.58 3.75
C ALA A 351 -12.46 41.28 2.26
N LEU A 352 -11.75 40.19 1.95
CA LEU A 352 -11.52 39.74 0.59
C LEU A 352 -12.84 39.34 -0.09
N THR A 353 -13.68 38.56 0.58
CA THR A 353 -14.97 38.11 0.05
C THR A 353 -15.90 39.30 -0.18
N LYS A 354 -15.89 40.31 0.70
CA LYS A 354 -16.67 41.53 0.52
C LYS A 354 -16.28 42.32 -0.73
N VAL A 355 -14.99 42.41 -1.05
CA VAL A 355 -14.49 43.17 -2.21
C VAL A 355 -14.58 42.38 -3.50
N LEU A 356 -14.26 41.09 -3.47
CA LEU A 356 -14.09 40.24 -4.65
C LEU A 356 -15.30 39.34 -4.95
N GLY A 357 -16.24 39.21 -4.01
CA GLY A 357 -17.40 38.32 -4.11
C GLY A 357 -17.10 36.83 -3.90
N SER A 358 -15.82 36.45 -3.77
CA SER A 358 -15.39 35.06 -3.51
C SER A 358 -13.99 35.03 -2.90
N SER A 359 -13.68 33.96 -2.17
CA SER A 359 -12.33 33.65 -1.69
C SER A 359 -11.70 32.51 -2.49
N SER A 360 -10.37 32.52 -2.65
CA SER A 360 -9.60 31.41 -3.21
C SER A 360 -9.41 30.26 -2.23
N LYS A 361 -9.71 30.48 -0.94
CA LYS A 361 -9.46 29.55 0.18
C LYS A 361 -7.97 29.20 0.37
N LEU A 362 -7.08 30.05 -0.12
CA LEU A 362 -5.64 29.94 0.08
C LEU A 362 -5.17 30.90 1.18
N MET A 363 -4.35 30.39 2.11
CA MET A 363 -3.80 31.18 3.20
C MET A 363 -2.30 30.94 3.30
N ARG A 364 -1.49 32.01 3.33
CA ARG A 364 -0.06 31.92 3.65
C ARG A 364 0.19 32.50 5.03
N PRO A 365 0.66 31.70 6.01
CA PRO A 365 1.02 32.20 7.33
C PRO A 365 2.20 33.18 7.25
N PRO A 366 2.11 34.37 7.87
CA PRO A 366 3.28 35.24 8.05
C PRO A 366 4.46 34.46 8.62
N TYR A 367 5.65 34.69 8.06
CA TYR A 367 6.89 34.01 8.44
C TYR A 367 6.88 32.49 8.30
N GLY A 368 5.88 31.90 7.63
CA GLY A 368 5.67 30.45 7.57
C GLY A 368 5.27 29.83 8.92
N ALA A 369 4.84 30.64 9.90
CA ALA A 369 4.60 30.20 11.26
C ALA A 369 3.13 29.85 11.52
N ILE A 370 2.83 28.55 11.65
CA ILE A 370 1.48 28.01 11.87
C ILE A 370 1.49 26.81 12.83
N THR A 371 0.34 26.47 13.41
CA THR A 371 0.15 25.26 14.24
C THR A 371 -0.95 24.37 13.66
N ASP A 372 -0.92 23.08 14.01
CA ASP A 372 -1.92 22.10 13.57
C ASP A 372 -3.33 22.48 14.03
N ASP A 373 -3.46 22.98 15.27
CA ASP A 373 -4.74 23.47 15.80
C ASP A 373 -5.34 24.59 14.95
N ILE A 374 -4.52 25.55 14.49
CA ILE A 374 -5.00 26.63 13.62
C ILE A 374 -5.42 26.05 12.26
N ARG A 375 -4.60 25.16 11.68
CA ARG A 375 -4.89 24.57 10.35
C ARG A 375 -6.18 23.76 10.36
N ASN A 376 -6.34 22.90 11.35
CA ASN A 376 -7.49 22.01 11.49
C ASN A 376 -8.77 22.77 11.91
N SER A 377 -8.66 24.04 12.33
CA SER A 377 -9.80 24.88 12.70
C SER A 377 -10.41 25.66 11.52
N LEU A 378 -9.82 25.61 10.33
CA LEU A 378 -10.19 26.47 9.19
C LEU A 378 -10.19 25.67 7.88
N ASP A 379 -11.26 25.79 7.11
CA ASP A 379 -11.42 25.17 5.78
C ASP A 379 -10.62 25.91 4.69
N LEU A 380 -9.30 25.97 4.86
CA LEU A 380 -8.34 26.66 4.00
C LEU A 380 -7.17 25.75 3.69
N SER A 381 -6.54 25.95 2.54
CA SER A 381 -5.25 25.34 2.20
C SER A 381 -4.12 26.30 2.57
N PHE A 382 -3.10 25.78 3.26
CA PHE A 382 -1.99 26.59 3.77
C PHE A 382 -0.79 26.51 2.84
N ILE A 383 -0.48 27.64 2.18
CA ILE A 383 0.50 27.72 1.10
C ILE A 383 1.78 28.35 1.60
N MET A 384 2.85 27.57 1.64
CA MET A 384 4.21 27.99 1.95
C MET A 384 4.98 28.25 0.65
N TRP A 385 6.29 28.02 0.65
CA TRP A 385 7.16 28.13 -0.51
C TRP A 385 8.37 27.19 -0.34
N ASP A 386 8.96 26.76 -1.44
CA ASP A 386 10.24 26.05 -1.48
C ASP A 386 11.39 26.96 -1.91
N VAL A 387 11.09 28.11 -2.53
CA VAL A 387 12.08 29.09 -2.99
C VAL A 387 11.81 30.45 -2.36
N ASP A 388 12.70 30.90 -1.48
CA ASP A 388 12.72 32.28 -0.98
C ASP A 388 13.66 33.12 -1.85
N SER A 389 13.14 34.15 -2.52
CA SER A 389 13.97 35.05 -3.35
C SER A 389 14.90 35.95 -2.53
N LEU A 390 14.69 36.00 -1.20
CA LEU A 390 15.41 36.86 -0.26
C LEU A 390 15.34 38.35 -0.64
N ASP A 391 14.29 38.76 -1.36
CA ASP A 391 14.09 40.14 -1.80
C ASP A 391 13.89 41.10 -0.61
N TRP A 392 13.14 40.66 0.40
CA TRP A 392 12.92 41.34 1.68
C TRP A 392 14.22 41.66 2.43
N LYS A 393 15.26 40.84 2.23
CA LYS A 393 16.57 40.96 2.87
C LYS A 393 17.59 41.68 2.00
N SER A 394 17.73 41.25 0.75
CA SER A 394 18.80 41.69 -0.14
C SER A 394 18.55 43.08 -0.71
N LYS A 395 17.28 43.41 -1.01
CA LYS A 395 16.87 44.65 -1.68
C LYS A 395 17.76 44.97 -2.88
N ASN A 396 18.04 43.94 -3.70
CA ASN A 396 18.93 44.04 -4.84
C ASN A 396 18.46 43.13 -5.98
N GLU A 397 18.22 43.72 -7.15
CA GLU A 397 17.67 43.04 -8.32
C GLU A 397 18.54 41.85 -8.79
N ALA A 398 19.86 41.99 -8.76
CA ALA A 398 20.78 40.94 -9.21
C ALA A 398 20.83 39.78 -8.22
N SER A 399 20.79 40.08 -6.91
CA SER A 399 20.71 39.05 -5.87
C SER A 399 19.42 38.25 -5.97
N ILE A 400 18.27 38.92 -6.16
CA ILE A 400 16.96 38.27 -6.35
C ILE A 400 17.02 37.28 -7.53
N LEU A 401 17.54 37.72 -8.68
CA LEU A 401 17.69 36.86 -9.85
C LEU A 401 18.62 35.68 -9.54
N THR A 402 19.74 35.90 -8.84
CA THR A 402 20.72 34.86 -8.52
C THR A 402 20.12 33.78 -7.62
N GLU A 403 19.32 34.15 -6.62
CA GLU A 403 18.63 33.18 -5.75
C GLU A 403 17.63 32.34 -6.56
N ILE A 404 16.85 32.97 -7.44
CA ILE A 404 15.91 32.27 -8.33
C ILE A 404 16.64 31.30 -9.27
N GLN A 405 17.78 31.72 -9.84
CA GLN A 405 18.60 30.86 -10.70
C GLN A 405 19.16 29.63 -9.97
N ARG A 406 19.40 29.75 -8.65
CA ARG A 406 20.00 28.70 -7.84
C ARG A 406 18.96 27.68 -7.35
N GLU A 407 17.79 28.16 -6.92
CA GLU A 407 16.86 27.36 -6.11
C GLU A 407 15.67 26.81 -6.91
N VAL A 408 15.28 27.44 -8.03
CA VAL A 408 14.06 27.03 -8.75
C VAL A 408 14.17 25.63 -9.35
N LYS A 409 13.13 24.83 -9.10
CA LYS A 409 12.93 23.49 -9.66
C LYS A 409 11.52 23.33 -10.25
N ASN A 410 11.26 22.17 -10.85
CA ASN A 410 9.95 21.87 -11.44
C ASN A 410 8.85 21.83 -10.38
N GLY A 411 7.92 22.78 -10.48
CA GLY A 411 6.81 22.91 -9.57
C GLY A 411 7.07 23.79 -8.36
N SER A 412 8.11 24.63 -8.38
CA SER A 412 8.39 25.55 -7.27
C SER A 412 7.31 26.62 -7.10
N ILE A 413 7.08 26.99 -5.85
CA ILE A 413 6.33 28.16 -5.40
C ILE A 413 7.37 29.18 -4.91
N ILE A 414 7.48 30.30 -5.61
CA ILE A 414 8.52 31.32 -5.38
C ILE A 414 7.94 32.44 -4.52
N LEU A 415 8.54 32.69 -3.35
CA LEU A 415 8.22 33.80 -2.46
C LEU A 415 8.92 35.10 -2.91
N MET A 416 8.13 36.15 -3.11
CA MET A 416 8.56 37.52 -3.35
C MET A 416 7.62 38.48 -2.61
N HIS A 417 7.95 39.78 -2.57
CA HIS A 417 7.18 40.81 -1.89
C HIS A 417 6.95 42.00 -2.84
N ASP A 418 5.71 42.22 -3.28
CA ASP A 418 5.37 43.27 -4.25
C ASP A 418 5.32 44.68 -3.64
N ILE A 419 5.74 44.82 -2.38
CA ILE A 419 5.83 46.08 -1.64
C ILE A 419 7.20 46.79 -1.79
N HIS A 420 8.15 46.16 -2.49
CA HIS A 420 9.51 46.69 -2.71
C HIS A 420 9.77 47.01 -4.19
N ALA A 421 10.38 48.17 -4.45
CA ALA A 421 10.68 48.60 -5.82
C ALA A 421 11.71 47.69 -6.50
N GLU A 422 12.68 47.20 -5.74
CA GLU A 422 13.72 46.29 -6.23
C GLU A 422 13.14 44.95 -6.70
N THR A 423 12.12 44.44 -6.00
CA THR A 423 11.37 43.24 -6.43
C THR A 423 10.69 43.51 -7.77
N VAL A 424 9.94 44.61 -7.89
CA VAL A 424 9.25 44.99 -9.12
C VAL A 424 10.23 45.17 -10.29
N ASN A 425 11.36 45.84 -10.07
CA ASN A 425 12.38 46.06 -11.09
C ASN A 425 13.09 44.77 -11.52
N ALA A 426 13.20 43.78 -10.62
CA ALA A 426 13.80 42.47 -10.94
C ALA A 426 12.88 41.60 -11.80
N LEU A 427 11.56 41.79 -11.73
CA LEU A 427 10.56 40.91 -12.37
C LEU A 427 10.81 40.64 -13.86
N PRO A 428 11.10 41.63 -14.72
CA PRO A 428 11.36 41.36 -16.14
C PRO A 428 12.48 40.33 -16.36
N LYS A 429 13.63 40.50 -15.67
CA LYS A 429 14.78 39.60 -15.81
C LYS A 429 14.50 38.21 -15.25
N VAL A 430 13.77 38.14 -14.14
CA VAL A 430 13.32 36.88 -13.53
C VAL A 430 12.43 36.11 -14.51
N ILE A 431 11.43 36.78 -15.08
CA ILE A 431 10.49 36.15 -16.02
C ILE A 431 11.20 35.70 -17.29
N ASP A 432 12.07 36.55 -17.87
CA ASP A 432 12.86 36.22 -19.05
C ASP A 432 13.76 35.00 -18.82
N TYR A 433 14.45 34.94 -17.67
CA TYR A 433 15.28 33.80 -17.32
C TYR A 433 14.48 32.51 -17.25
N LEU A 434 13.39 32.49 -16.48
CA LEU A 434 12.56 31.30 -16.28
C LEU A 434 11.89 30.84 -17.58
N LYS A 435 11.36 31.77 -18.40
CA LYS A 435 10.87 31.43 -19.75
C LYS A 435 11.99 30.85 -20.63
N GLY A 436 13.20 31.42 -20.57
CA GLY A 436 14.38 30.92 -21.27
C GLY A 436 14.80 29.52 -20.85
N GLN A 437 14.53 29.12 -19.59
CA GLN A 437 14.72 27.76 -19.10
C GLN A 437 13.56 26.81 -19.45
N GLY A 438 12.51 27.31 -20.12
CA GLY A 438 11.34 26.55 -20.55
C GLY A 438 10.27 26.36 -19.48
N TYR A 439 10.20 27.26 -18.49
CA TYR A 439 9.12 27.24 -17.49
C TYR A 439 7.85 27.92 -17.98
N ASP A 440 6.71 27.27 -17.75
CA ASP A 440 5.40 27.90 -17.78
C ASP A 440 5.09 28.51 -16.41
N PHE A 441 4.45 29.68 -16.43
CA PHE A 441 3.97 30.34 -15.22
C PHE A 441 2.53 29.95 -14.95
N VAL A 442 2.25 29.53 -13.72
CA VAL A 442 0.93 29.07 -13.29
C VAL A 442 0.53 29.76 -11.99
N THR A 443 -0.77 29.83 -11.70
CA THR A 443 -1.24 30.24 -10.37
C THR A 443 -1.08 29.09 -9.37
N VAL A 444 -1.14 29.36 -8.06
CA VAL A 444 -1.10 28.29 -7.04
C VAL A 444 -2.25 27.27 -7.23
N PRO A 445 -3.51 27.68 -7.51
CA PRO A 445 -4.56 26.74 -7.88
C PRO A 445 -4.25 25.87 -9.09
N ASP A 446 -3.71 26.44 -10.18
CA ASP A 446 -3.34 25.66 -11.37
C ASP A 446 -2.17 24.69 -11.09
N LEU A 447 -1.25 25.09 -10.20
CA LEU A 447 -0.10 24.27 -9.80
C LEU A 447 -0.54 23.04 -9.01
N LEU A 448 -1.36 23.26 -7.98
CA LEU A 448 -1.76 22.24 -7.02
C LEU A 448 -2.97 21.43 -7.51
N ASP A 449 -3.89 22.06 -8.24
CA ASP A 449 -5.06 21.44 -8.87
C ASP A 449 -5.84 20.56 -7.86
N SER A 450 -6.10 19.29 -8.17
CA SER A 450 -6.84 18.35 -7.32
C SER A 450 -6.17 18.05 -5.96
N ARG A 451 -4.92 18.48 -5.76
CA ARG A 451 -4.19 18.30 -4.49
C ARG A 451 -4.65 19.25 -3.41
N LEU A 452 -5.26 20.40 -3.74
CA LEU A 452 -5.76 21.34 -2.74
C LEU A 452 -6.84 20.69 -1.87
N LYS A 453 -6.56 20.65 -0.57
CA LYS A 453 -7.42 20.14 0.49
C LYS A 453 -7.38 21.11 1.66
N ALA A 454 -8.48 21.17 2.40
CA ALA A 454 -8.54 21.93 3.64
C ALA A 454 -7.49 21.40 4.64
N HIS A 455 -6.99 22.30 5.48
CA HIS A 455 -6.05 22.05 6.58
C HIS A 455 -4.63 21.64 6.17
N GLN A 456 -4.40 21.26 4.92
CA GLN A 456 -3.11 20.77 4.44
C GLN A 456 -2.10 21.90 4.16
N LEU A 457 -0.81 21.55 4.28
CA LEU A 457 0.33 22.41 3.97
C LEU A 457 0.93 22.06 2.61
N TYR A 458 1.32 23.08 1.85
CA TYR A 458 1.93 22.92 0.53
C TYR A 458 3.15 23.83 0.42
N TYR A 459 4.33 23.26 0.17
CA TYR A 459 5.57 24.02 -0.03
C TYR A 459 5.95 24.13 -1.50
N ASP A 460 5.66 23.10 -2.28
CA ASP A 460 5.81 23.06 -3.72
C ASP A 460 4.67 22.24 -4.34
N ARG A 461 4.78 21.94 -5.63
CA ARG A 461 3.76 21.14 -6.33
C ARG A 461 3.65 19.69 -5.83
N ASN A 462 4.74 19.07 -5.39
CA ASN A 462 4.86 17.63 -5.25
C ASN A 462 4.86 17.12 -3.80
N GLN A 463 4.88 18.00 -2.79
CA GLN A 463 4.67 17.64 -1.38
C GLN A 463 3.23 17.31 -1.04
#